data_AF-A0AAT9G8F7-F1
#
_entry.id   AF-A0AAT9G8F7-F1
#
_cell.length_a   1.000
_cell.length_b   1.000
_cell.length_c   1.000
_cell.angle_alpha   90.00
_cell.angle_beta   90.00
_cell.angle_gamma   90.00
#
_symmetry.space_group_name_H-M   'P 1'
#
loop_
_entity.id
_entity.type
_entity.pdbx_description
1 polymer ?
#
loop_
_entity_poly.entity_id
_entity_poly.type
_entity_poly.pdbx_seq_one_letter_code
_entity_poly.pdbx_strand_id
1 'polypeptide(L)'
;MFTDAVIAKQLMTEDYQLVDLRSMSDDEIIQKKHIGMLEYMLKHIHQRDMLKLWEEFLIKFKHVIILDKEKGYIYLRSFLWYTDTKLLEDQQPKLEQVLSKHLSEEEKGNIMRTIAQKYIEEGEFRGIQIGEARGMKIGRKEEKYEVAKNMFSNNYSIPEISRITGLSIQEINNLLKS
;
A
#
# COMPACT_ATOMS: atom_id res chain seq x y z
N MET A 1 1.12 23.42 9.15
CA MET A 1 0.22 24.52 8.75
C MET A 1 0.28 24.66 7.24
N PHE A 2 -0.84 25.00 6.59
CA PHE A 2 -0.83 25.29 5.15
C PHE A 2 0.01 26.53 4.86
N THR A 3 0.74 26.52 3.74
CA THR A 3 1.57 27.64 3.27
C THR A 3 0.75 28.88 2.95
N ASP A 4 -0.49 28.69 2.49
CA ASP A 4 -1.50 29.75 2.36
C ASP A 4 -2.76 29.34 3.11
N ALA A 5 -2.95 29.93 4.29
CA ALA A 5 -4.09 29.64 5.14
C ALA A 5 -5.42 30.19 4.59
N VAL A 6 -5.36 31.24 3.76
CA VAL A 6 -6.57 31.88 3.19
C VAL A 6 -7.11 31.00 2.06
N ILE A 7 -6.26 30.59 1.13
CA ILE A 7 -6.64 29.68 0.04
C ILE A 7 -7.11 28.33 0.59
N ALA A 8 -6.38 27.77 1.56
CA ALA A 8 -6.77 26.48 2.16
C ALA A 8 -8.14 26.58 2.86
N LYS A 9 -8.38 27.65 3.61
CA LYS A 9 -9.69 27.87 4.24
C LYS A 9 -10.78 27.98 3.19
N GLN A 10 -10.55 28.75 2.13
CA GLN A 10 -11.53 28.92 1.06
C GLN A 10 -11.86 27.57 0.39
N LEU A 11 -10.84 26.85 -0.09
CA LEU A 11 -11.02 25.57 -0.78
C LEU A 11 -11.67 24.48 0.09
N MET A 12 -11.38 24.46 1.40
CA MET A 12 -11.88 23.43 2.30
C MET A 12 -13.24 23.74 2.94
N THR A 13 -13.69 25.00 2.88
CA THR A 13 -14.95 25.43 3.53
C THR A 13 -16.03 25.88 2.56
N GLU A 14 -15.69 26.16 1.30
CA GLU A 14 -16.68 26.41 0.25
C GLU A 14 -17.42 25.13 -0.16
N ASP A 15 -18.59 25.34 -0.76
CA ASP A 15 -19.41 24.27 -1.32
C ASP A 15 -18.62 23.55 -2.42
N TYR A 16 -18.46 22.24 -2.28
CA TYR A 16 -17.81 21.40 -3.27
C TYR A 16 -18.87 20.71 -4.15
N GLN A 17 -18.58 20.64 -5.45
CA GLN A 17 -19.43 19.91 -6.38
C GLN A 17 -19.14 18.41 -6.27
N LEU A 18 -20.14 17.62 -5.85
CA LEU A 18 -20.09 16.18 -5.99
C LEU A 18 -20.28 15.80 -7.46
N VAL A 19 -19.34 15.02 -8.00
CA VAL A 19 -19.37 14.54 -9.37
C VAL A 19 -19.77 13.07 -9.37
N ASP A 20 -20.91 12.74 -9.98
CA ASP A 20 -21.27 11.34 -10.24
C ASP A 20 -20.66 10.87 -11.56
N LEU A 21 -19.54 10.16 -11.47
CA LEU A 21 -18.84 9.62 -12.63
C LEU A 21 -19.66 8.56 -13.40
N ARG A 22 -20.64 7.91 -12.76
CA ARG A 22 -21.47 6.89 -13.41
C ARG A 22 -22.49 7.50 -14.35
N SER A 23 -22.98 8.70 -14.05
CA SER A 23 -23.92 9.42 -14.93
C SER A 23 -23.23 10.14 -16.08
N MET A 24 -21.94 10.43 -15.97
CA MET A 24 -21.16 11.09 -17.02
C MET A 24 -20.83 10.13 -18.17
N SER A 25 -20.87 10.62 -19.40
CA SER A 25 -20.37 9.89 -20.57
C SER A 25 -18.84 9.85 -20.59
N ASP A 26 -18.26 8.84 -21.25
CA ASP A 26 -16.80 8.78 -21.39
C ASP A 26 -16.25 9.94 -22.22
N ASP A 27 -16.99 10.42 -23.22
CA ASP A 27 -16.57 11.54 -24.06
C ASP A 27 -16.45 12.84 -23.25
N GLU A 28 -17.39 13.10 -22.35
CA GLU A 28 -17.31 14.23 -21.40
C GLU A 28 -16.10 14.13 -20.48
N ILE A 29 -15.78 12.92 -20.00
CA ILE A 29 -14.61 12.69 -19.15
C ILE A 29 -13.30 12.92 -19.92
N ILE A 30 -13.20 12.40 -21.14
CA ILE A 30 -11.99 12.52 -21.98
C ILE A 30 -11.67 14.00 -22.28
N GLN A 31 -12.69 14.83 -22.49
CA GLN A 31 -12.51 16.27 -22.76
C GLN A 31 -11.84 17.03 -21.60
N LYS A 32 -11.90 16.51 -20.37
CA LYS A 32 -11.26 17.13 -19.19
C LYS A 32 -9.74 16.92 -19.11
N LYS A 33 -9.12 16.27 -20.11
CA LYS A 33 -7.67 16.07 -20.22
C LYS A 33 -7.09 15.39 -18.97
N HIS A 34 -6.22 16.07 -18.22
CA HIS A 34 -5.42 15.50 -17.14
C HIS A 34 -6.29 14.96 -16.00
N ILE A 35 -7.30 15.72 -15.54
CA ILE A 35 -8.23 15.23 -14.52
C ILE A 35 -9.16 14.13 -15.09
N GLY A 36 -9.44 14.19 -16.39
CA GLY A 36 -10.19 13.16 -17.11
C GLY A 36 -9.53 11.77 -17.03
N MET A 37 -8.20 11.69 -17.01
CA MET A 37 -7.48 10.42 -16.81
C MET A 37 -7.85 9.77 -15.48
N LEU A 38 -7.85 10.55 -14.40
CA LEU A 38 -8.22 10.10 -13.06
C LEU A 38 -9.68 9.70 -12.98
N GLU A 39 -10.57 10.55 -13.47
CA GLU A 39 -12.01 10.30 -13.48
C GLU A 39 -12.36 9.04 -14.28
N TYR A 40 -11.76 8.85 -15.47
CA TYR A 40 -11.97 7.67 -16.29
C TYR A 40 -11.55 6.39 -15.56
N MET A 41 -10.36 6.40 -14.96
CA MET A 41 -9.87 5.26 -14.20
C MET A 41 -10.75 4.96 -12.98
N LEU A 42 -11.18 5.98 -12.24
CA LEU A 42 -12.09 5.82 -11.09
C LEU A 42 -13.46 5.28 -11.50
N LYS A 43 -14.03 5.76 -12.61
CA LYS A 43 -15.30 5.26 -13.14
C LYS A 43 -15.23 3.76 -13.44
N HIS A 44 -14.12 3.32 -14.02
CA HIS A 44 -13.95 1.95 -14.52
C HIS A 44 -13.10 1.04 -13.59
N ILE A 45 -12.77 1.50 -12.38
CA ILE A 45 -11.82 0.85 -11.46
C ILE A 45 -12.24 -0.57 -10.99
N HIS A 46 -13.52 -0.90 -11.17
CA HIS A 46 -14.13 -2.18 -10.81
C HIS A 46 -14.39 -3.08 -12.03
N GLN A 47 -13.98 -2.66 -13.24
CA GLN A 47 -14.05 -3.51 -14.42
C GLN A 47 -13.25 -4.79 -14.19
N ARG A 48 -13.82 -5.95 -14.51
CA ARG A 48 -13.14 -7.25 -14.31
C ARG A 48 -11.93 -7.42 -15.21
N ASP A 49 -12.06 -6.96 -16.45
CA ASP A 49 -10.98 -7.03 -17.44
C ASP A 49 -10.12 -5.77 -17.37
N MET A 50 -9.08 -5.84 -16.55
CA MET A 50 -8.10 -4.77 -16.37
C MET A 50 -7.25 -4.53 -17.62
N LEU A 51 -6.97 -5.57 -18.41
CA LEU A 51 -6.18 -5.42 -19.64
C LEU A 51 -6.95 -4.59 -20.67
N LYS A 52 -8.24 -4.88 -20.83
CA LYS A 52 -9.14 -4.10 -21.67
C LYS A 52 -9.24 -2.64 -21.19
N LEU A 53 -9.35 -2.42 -19.89
CA LEU A 53 -9.36 -1.07 -19.31
C LEU A 53 -8.10 -0.27 -19.70
N TRP A 54 -6.93 -0.89 -19.55
CA TRP A 54 -5.66 -0.27 -19.92
C TRP A 54 -5.55 0.03 -21.42
N GLU A 55 -5.96 -0.90 -22.28
CA GLU A 55 -5.93 -0.70 -23.73
C GLU A 55 -6.83 0.49 -24.13
N GLU A 56 -8.06 0.53 -23.64
CA GLU A 56 -9.00 1.63 -23.90
C GLU A 56 -8.49 2.97 -23.34
N PHE A 57 -7.96 2.96 -22.12
CA PHE A 57 -7.40 4.14 -21.47
C PHE A 57 -6.24 4.75 -22.27
N LEU A 58 -5.26 3.93 -22.66
CA LEU A 58 -4.07 4.40 -23.39
C LEU A 58 -4.43 4.92 -24.79
N ILE A 59 -5.46 4.33 -25.43
CA ILE A 59 -6.00 4.84 -26.71
C ILE A 59 -6.66 6.20 -26.50
N LYS A 60 -7.61 6.30 -25.55
CA LYS A 60 -8.41 7.51 -25.31
C LYS A 60 -7.56 8.69 -24.83
N PHE A 61 -6.54 8.43 -24.01
CA PHE A 61 -5.71 9.47 -23.39
C PHE A 61 -4.33 9.64 -24.02
N LYS A 62 -4.03 9.02 -25.17
CA LYS A 62 -2.71 9.06 -25.84
C LYS A 62 -2.08 10.46 -25.88
N HIS A 63 -2.86 11.48 -26.23
CA HIS A 63 -2.37 12.86 -26.35
C HIS A 63 -2.15 13.56 -25.00
N VAL A 64 -2.80 13.08 -23.94
CA VAL A 64 -2.77 13.68 -22.60
C VAL A 64 -1.70 13.03 -21.72
N ILE A 65 -1.30 11.78 -22.02
CA ILE A 65 -0.21 11.07 -21.34
C ILE A 65 1.09 11.88 -21.33
N ILE A 66 1.33 12.71 -22.35
CA ILE A 66 2.48 13.63 -22.40
C ILE A 66 2.48 14.60 -21.21
N LEU A 67 1.31 15.08 -20.78
CA LEU A 67 1.20 15.96 -19.61
C LEU A 67 1.52 15.21 -18.32
N ASP A 68 1.05 13.97 -18.18
CA ASP A 68 1.41 13.14 -17.02
C ASP A 68 2.93 12.87 -17.02
N LYS A 69 3.52 12.61 -18.19
CA LYS A 69 4.97 12.46 -18.38
C LYS A 69 5.76 13.67 -17.89
N GLU A 70 5.35 14.90 -18.23
CA GLU A 70 5.98 16.13 -17.75
C GLU A 70 5.93 16.26 -16.22
N LYS A 71 4.92 15.65 -15.58
CA LYS A 71 4.79 15.58 -14.11
C LYS A 71 5.47 14.33 -13.51
N GLY A 72 6.16 13.53 -14.32
CA GLY A 72 6.76 12.29 -13.90
C GLY A 72 5.73 11.17 -13.71
N TYR A 73 4.81 10.97 -14.64
CA TYR A 73 3.91 9.81 -14.67
C TYR A 73 3.13 9.59 -13.37
N ILE A 74 2.66 10.65 -12.71
CA ILE A 74 2.01 10.54 -11.39
C ILE A 74 0.78 9.63 -11.48
N TYR A 75 -0.04 9.81 -12.52
CA TYR A 75 -1.22 9.01 -12.72
C TYR A 75 -0.90 7.61 -13.21
N LEU A 76 -0.11 7.47 -14.27
CA LEU A 76 0.27 6.16 -14.80
C LEU A 76 0.91 5.27 -13.74
N ARG A 77 1.82 5.82 -12.90
CA ARG A 77 2.41 5.09 -11.77
C ARG A 77 1.35 4.67 -10.74
N SER A 78 0.46 5.58 -10.36
CA SER A 78 -0.58 5.32 -9.36
C SER A 78 -1.59 4.27 -9.82
N PHE A 79 -2.02 4.36 -11.08
CA PHE A 79 -2.94 3.42 -11.70
C PHE A 79 -2.30 2.06 -11.85
N LEU A 80 -1.05 1.99 -12.32
CA LEU A 80 -0.33 0.74 -12.50
C LEU A 80 -0.17 0.03 -11.17
N TRP A 81 0.30 0.73 -10.13
CA TRP A 81 0.40 0.17 -8.77
C TRP A 81 -0.94 -0.40 -8.29
N TYR A 82 -2.03 0.33 -8.47
CA TYR A 82 -3.34 -0.13 -8.04
C TYR A 82 -3.83 -1.35 -8.85
N THR A 83 -3.70 -1.34 -10.17
CA THR A 83 -4.19 -2.41 -11.04
C THR A 83 -3.32 -3.66 -10.99
N ASP A 84 -2.01 -3.52 -10.80
CA ASP A 84 -1.06 -4.63 -10.75
C ASP A 84 -1.37 -5.58 -9.58
N THR A 85 -1.75 -5.04 -8.42
CA THR A 85 -2.22 -5.83 -7.27
C THR A 85 -3.50 -6.64 -7.53
N LYS A 86 -4.25 -6.31 -8.59
CA LYS A 86 -5.49 -7.00 -8.98
C LYS A 86 -5.30 -7.97 -10.15
N LEU A 87 -4.15 -7.92 -10.81
CA LEU A 87 -3.84 -8.81 -11.92
C LEU A 87 -3.31 -10.15 -11.41
N LEU A 88 -3.66 -11.22 -12.11
CA LEU A 88 -2.99 -12.50 -11.93
C LEU A 88 -1.57 -12.43 -12.50
N GLU A 89 -0.67 -13.25 -11.97
CA GLU A 89 0.75 -13.28 -12.37
C GLU A 89 0.91 -13.56 -13.89
N ASP A 90 0.04 -14.40 -14.48
CA ASP A 90 0.03 -14.70 -15.92
C ASP A 90 -0.49 -13.54 -16.80
N GLN A 91 -1.10 -12.52 -16.19
CA GLN A 91 -1.61 -11.34 -16.89
C GLN A 91 -0.62 -10.17 -16.90
N GLN A 92 0.37 -10.16 -16.00
CA GLN A 92 1.39 -9.10 -15.95
C GLN A 92 2.17 -8.95 -17.27
N PRO A 93 2.62 -10.03 -17.94
CA PRO A 93 3.29 -9.89 -19.24
C PRO A 93 2.36 -9.34 -20.32
N LYS A 94 1.05 -9.61 -20.24
CA LYS A 94 0.06 -9.09 -21.17
C LYS A 94 -0.15 -7.59 -20.97
N LEU A 95 -0.15 -7.12 -19.73
CA LEU A 95 -0.19 -5.69 -19.44
C LEU A 95 1.06 -4.99 -19.97
N GLU A 96 2.23 -5.60 -19.83
CA GLU A 96 3.47 -5.05 -20.40
C GLU A 96 3.38 -4.92 -21.93
N GLN A 97 2.79 -5.91 -22.61
CA GLN A 97 2.53 -5.83 -24.05
C GLN A 97 1.57 -4.68 -24.41
N VAL A 98 0.50 -4.49 -23.63
CA VAL A 98 -0.43 -3.36 -23.82
C VAL A 98 0.31 -2.03 -23.67
N LEU A 99 1.12 -1.87 -22.62
CA LEU A 99 1.90 -0.64 -22.39
C LEU A 99 2.90 -0.40 -23.53
N SER A 100 3.57 -1.45 -24.02
CA SER A 100 4.56 -1.37 -25.11
C SER A 100 3.95 -0.91 -26.45
N LYS A 101 2.64 -1.05 -26.66
CA LYS A 101 1.97 -0.51 -27.85
C LYS A 101 1.84 1.02 -27.82
N HIS A 102 1.88 1.62 -26.63
CA HIS A 102 1.53 3.03 -26.43
C HIS A 102 2.65 3.87 -25.82
N LEU A 103 3.64 3.24 -25.16
CA LEU A 103 4.77 3.87 -24.49
C LEU A 103 6.09 3.39 -25.11
N SER A 104 7.12 4.22 -25.06
CA SER A 104 8.46 3.81 -25.46
C SER A 104 9.11 2.88 -24.43
N GLU A 105 10.13 2.13 -24.84
CA GLU A 105 10.89 1.25 -23.93
C GLU A 105 11.50 2.01 -22.75
N GLU A 106 11.95 3.24 -22.96
CA GLU A 106 12.49 4.10 -21.89
C GLU A 106 11.40 4.50 -20.89
N GLU A 107 10.21 4.87 -21.38
CA GLU A 107 9.08 5.28 -20.54
C GLU A 107 8.58 4.11 -19.70
N LYS A 108 8.45 2.93 -20.32
CA LYS A 108 8.12 1.68 -19.66
C LYS A 108 9.14 1.36 -18.57
N GLY A 109 10.43 1.38 -18.90
CA GLY A 109 11.51 1.10 -17.94
C GLY A 109 11.49 2.04 -16.74
N ASN A 110 11.25 3.33 -16.95
CA ASN A 110 11.15 4.32 -15.88
C ASN A 110 9.96 4.09 -14.95
N ILE A 111 8.78 3.82 -15.52
CA ILE A 111 7.57 3.54 -14.75
C ILE A 111 7.75 2.25 -13.96
N MET A 112 8.12 1.14 -14.62
CA MET A 112 8.28 -0.17 -14.00
C MET A 112 9.33 -0.18 -12.88
N ARG A 113 10.48 0.46 -13.10
CA ARG A 113 11.53 0.59 -12.06
C ARG A 113 11.01 1.31 -10.81
N THR A 114 10.20 2.35 -10.99
CA THR A 114 9.61 3.06 -9.84
C THR A 114 8.62 2.19 -9.09
N ILE A 115 7.78 1.44 -9.80
CA ILE A 115 6.80 0.54 -9.17
C ILE A 115 7.51 -0.56 -8.39
N ALA A 116 8.54 -1.17 -9.00
CA ALA A 116 9.39 -2.16 -8.33
C ALA A 116 10.04 -1.59 -7.06
N GLN A 117 10.60 -0.38 -7.13
CA GLN A 117 11.18 0.31 -5.98
C GLN A 117 10.15 0.52 -4.86
N LYS A 118 8.93 0.95 -5.19
CA LYS A 118 7.85 1.12 -4.22
C LYS A 118 7.45 -0.21 -3.56
N TYR A 119 7.44 -1.33 -4.29
CA TYR A 119 7.19 -2.65 -3.71
C TYR A 119 8.28 -3.09 -2.73
N ILE A 120 9.55 -2.80 -3.05
CA ILE A 120 10.68 -3.07 -2.16
C ILE A 120 10.50 -2.28 -0.85
N GLU A 121 10.24 -0.97 -0.96
CA GLU A 121 10.04 -0.10 0.21
C GLU A 121 8.87 -0.52 1.08
N GLU A 122 7.71 -0.86 0.48
CA GLU A 122 6.57 -1.39 1.23
C GLU A 122 6.87 -2.74 1.88
N GLY A 123 7.61 -3.61 1.20
CA GLY A 123 8.05 -4.90 1.71
C GLY A 123 8.98 -4.77 2.92
N GLU A 124 9.97 -3.88 2.83
CA GLU A 124 10.89 -3.56 3.92
C GLU A 124 10.16 -2.98 5.13
N PHE A 125 9.28 -1.99 4.90
CA PHE A 125 8.49 -1.38 5.96
C PHE A 125 7.62 -2.40 6.70
N ARG A 126 6.91 -3.27 5.95
CA ARG A 126 6.13 -4.37 6.54
C ARG A 126 7.02 -5.36 7.29
N GLY A 127 8.18 -5.69 6.72
CA GLY A 127 9.18 -6.57 7.34
C GLY A 127 9.66 -6.06 8.69
N ILE A 128 10.00 -4.77 8.78
CA ILE A 128 10.40 -4.09 10.02
C ILE A 128 9.27 -4.17 11.05
N GLN A 129 8.05 -3.79 10.69
CA GLN A 129 6.93 -3.81 11.63
C GLN A 129 6.65 -5.22 12.18
N ILE A 130 6.65 -6.23 11.30
CA ILE A 130 6.47 -7.62 11.71
C ILE A 130 7.64 -8.07 12.61
N GLY A 131 8.86 -7.70 12.26
CA GLY A 131 10.07 -8.00 13.02
C GLY A 131 10.05 -7.41 14.42
N GLU A 132 9.74 -6.12 14.55
CA GLU A 132 9.63 -5.41 15.83
C GLU A 132 8.52 -6.01 16.70
N ALA A 133 7.33 -6.25 16.13
CA ALA A 133 6.22 -6.83 16.87
C ALA A 133 6.54 -8.25 17.38
N ARG A 134 7.17 -9.08 16.54
CA ARG A 134 7.61 -10.43 16.94
C ARG A 134 8.73 -10.36 17.98
N GLY A 135 9.72 -9.51 17.76
CA GLY A 135 10.85 -9.31 18.66
C GLY A 135 10.41 -8.86 20.05
N MET A 136 9.52 -7.86 20.14
CA MET A 136 8.95 -7.42 21.41
C MET A 136 8.17 -8.54 22.13
N LYS A 137 7.40 -9.35 21.40
CA LYS A 137 6.62 -10.44 22.00
C LYS A 137 7.52 -11.55 22.52
N ILE A 138 8.56 -11.92 21.77
CA ILE A 138 9.55 -12.93 22.17
C ILE A 138 10.35 -12.42 23.37
N GLY A 139 10.91 -11.20 23.27
CA GLY A 139 11.71 -10.60 24.34
C GLY A 139 10.94 -10.49 25.66
N ARG A 140 9.68 -10.01 25.64
CA ARG A 140 8.84 -9.98 26.86
C ARG A 140 8.59 -11.36 27.46
N LYS A 141 8.51 -12.40 26.62
CA LYS A 141 8.29 -13.77 27.10
C LYS A 141 9.58 -14.35 27.70
N GLU A 142 10.71 -14.15 27.04
CA GLU A 142 12.03 -14.58 27.52
C GLU A 142 12.40 -13.87 28.83
N GLU A 143 12.22 -12.55 28.90
CA GLU A 143 12.44 -11.76 30.12
C GLU A 143 11.59 -12.28 31.29
N LYS A 144 10.30 -12.57 31.05
CA LYS A 144 9.44 -13.19 32.08
C LYS A 144 9.97 -14.53 32.57
N TYR A 145 10.54 -15.34 31.69
CA TYR A 145 11.12 -16.63 32.05
C TYR A 145 12.44 -16.49 32.82
N GLU A 146 13.30 -15.57 32.41
CA GLU A 146 14.54 -15.27 33.15
C GLU A 146 14.25 -14.73 34.54
N VAL A 147 13.29 -13.80 34.66
CA VAL A 147 12.84 -13.29 35.97
C VAL A 147 12.30 -14.42 36.83
N ALA A 148 11.48 -15.33 36.28
CA ALA A 148 10.97 -16.48 37.04
C ALA A 148 12.09 -17.39 37.56
N LYS A 149 13.12 -17.69 36.73
CA LYS A 149 14.29 -18.49 37.13
C LYS A 149 15.11 -17.79 38.21
N ASN A 150 15.33 -16.47 38.07
CA ASN A 150 16.05 -15.67 39.05
C ASN A 150 15.31 -15.62 40.39
N MET A 151 13.99 -15.43 40.37
CA MET A 151 13.18 -15.43 41.59
C MET A 151 13.21 -16.79 42.29
N PHE A 152 13.11 -17.89 41.54
CA PHE A 152 13.25 -19.23 42.11
C PHE A 152 14.62 -19.45 42.77
N SER A 153 15.69 -18.99 42.11
CA SER A 153 17.06 -19.06 42.63
C SER A 153 17.26 -18.21 43.90
N ASN A 154 16.39 -17.22 44.12
CA ASN A 154 16.36 -16.38 45.33
C ASN A 154 15.32 -16.88 46.36
N ASN A 155 14.93 -18.16 46.30
CA ASN A 155 14.03 -18.84 47.23
C ASN A 155 12.57 -18.31 47.28
N TYR A 156 12.09 -17.64 46.23
CA TYR A 156 10.66 -17.32 46.12
C TYR A 156 9.85 -18.61 45.86
N SER A 157 8.66 -18.71 46.45
CA SER A 157 7.79 -19.88 46.24
C SER A 157 7.14 -19.85 44.86
N ILE A 158 6.84 -21.02 44.28
CA ILE A 158 6.19 -21.14 42.96
C ILE A 158 4.85 -20.35 42.88
N PRO A 159 3.98 -20.34 43.91
CA PRO A 159 2.79 -19.49 43.90
C PRO A 159 3.10 -17.98 43.84
N GLU A 160 4.16 -17.51 44.51
CA GLU A 160 4.57 -16.10 44.48
C GLU A 160 5.15 -15.70 43.11
N ILE A 161 5.96 -16.58 42.51
CA ILE A 161 6.51 -16.38 41.16
C ILE A 161 5.37 -16.29 40.14
N SER A 162 4.39 -17.19 40.23
CA SER A 162 3.21 -17.19 39.35
C SER A 162 2.43 -15.88 39.46
N ARG A 163 2.20 -15.40 40.69
CA ARG A 163 1.51 -14.13 40.96
C ARG A 163 2.25 -12.91 40.39
N ILE A 164 3.58 -12.88 40.48
CA ILE A 164 4.39 -11.70 40.09
C ILE A 164 4.66 -11.68 38.58
N THR A 165 5.01 -12.81 37.98
CA THR A 165 5.36 -12.91 36.55
C THR A 165 4.13 -13.07 35.64
N GLY A 166 3.01 -13.49 36.22
CA GLY A 166 1.78 -13.84 35.51
C GLY A 166 1.87 -15.14 34.72
N LEU A 167 2.92 -15.95 34.95
CA LEU A 167 3.06 -17.29 34.38
C LEU A 167 2.20 -18.29 35.15
N SER A 168 1.64 -19.28 34.47
CA SER A 168 0.96 -20.37 35.15
C SER A 168 1.96 -21.24 35.92
N ILE A 169 1.49 -21.87 37.00
CA ILE A 169 2.29 -22.82 37.79
C ILE A 169 2.84 -23.95 36.91
N GLN A 170 2.07 -24.39 35.91
CA GLN A 170 2.50 -25.42 34.96
C GLN A 170 3.65 -24.93 34.07
N GLU A 171 3.57 -23.70 33.54
CA GLU A 171 4.67 -23.09 32.76
C GLU A 171 5.94 -22.96 33.59
N ILE A 172 5.84 -22.50 34.85
CA ILE A 172 6.98 -22.38 35.76
C ILE A 172 7.60 -23.75 36.03
N ASN A 173 6.79 -24.76 36.36
CA ASN A 173 7.29 -26.11 36.60
C ASN A 173 7.99 -26.72 35.38
N ASN A 174 7.47 -26.45 34.17
CA ASN A 174 8.11 -26.91 32.94
C ASN A 174 9.43 -26.17 32.68
N LEU A 175 9.47 -24.86 32.95
CA LEU A 175 10.67 -24.02 32.81
C LEU A 175 11.80 -24.40 33.78
N LEU A 176 11.46 -24.92 34.96
CA LEU A 176 12.42 -25.36 35.99
C LEU A 176 12.85 -26.83 35.83
N LYS A 177 12.15 -27.61 34.99
CA LYS A 177 12.51 -28.99 34.65
C LYS A 177 13.51 -29.09 33.49
N SER A 178 13.64 -28.02 32.70
CA SER A 178 14.60 -27.88 31.60
C SER A 178 15.92 -27.29 32.09
#